data_AF-A0A946H907-F1
#
_entry.id   AF-A0A946H907-F1
#
_cell.length_a   1.000
_cell.length_b   1.000
_cell.length_c   1.000
_cell.angle_alpha   90.00
_cell.angle_beta   90.00
_cell.angle_gamma   90.00
#
_symmetry.space_group_name_H-M   'P 1'
#
loop_
_entity.id
_entity.type
_entity.pdbx_description
1 polymer ?
#
loop_
_entity_poly.entity_id
_entity_poly.type
_entity_poly.pdbx_seq_one_letter_code
_entity_poly.pdbx_strand_id
1 'polypeptide(L)'
;IAETATFNNQNLLEGTMSSSTFQIGHKAGETIALSIADMSADSIGSQGGAKVTIGGTIAVGDKVSVAYSLASGSHDFAAVEYTAVATSLNSVASGLADKLNNNDAFSAYHFASVNPASGADVMIYRKDGTSITLTELDLTENGAASSIDGATSNLLISDTSVTTRANAQDAVIAIDNALLEVSSERANLGAFQNRLEHAVSNMMNMSANTADARSVIADADYAQESSSLAKNQILQQAGTAMLAQANAQSQTVLSLLK
;
A
#
# COMPACT_ATOMS: atom_id res chain seq x y z
N ILE A 1 15.53 4.75 -6.47
CA ILE A 1 14.72 5.41 -5.41
C ILE A 1 14.13 4.37 -4.49
N ALA A 2 13.45 3.33 -5.01
CA ALA A 2 12.91 2.26 -4.19
C ALA A 2 13.96 1.61 -3.25
N GLU A 3 15.13 1.27 -3.81
CA GLU A 3 16.29 0.70 -3.08
C GLU A 3 16.94 1.63 -2.05
N THR A 4 16.69 2.94 -2.11
CA THR A 4 17.39 3.95 -1.29
C THR A 4 16.49 4.58 -0.23
N ALA A 5 15.17 4.46 -0.38
CA ALA A 5 14.20 5.03 0.55
C ALA A 5 14.03 4.11 1.75
N THR A 6 14.73 4.40 2.85
CA THR A 6 14.73 3.54 4.04
C THR A 6 14.25 4.27 5.29
N PHE A 7 13.61 3.53 6.19
CA PHE A 7 13.31 3.96 7.55
C PHE A 7 13.66 2.84 8.51
N ASN A 8 14.38 3.15 9.59
CA ASN A 8 14.82 2.15 10.57
C ASN A 8 15.50 0.92 9.93
N ASN A 9 16.36 1.15 8.93
CA ASN A 9 17.04 0.11 8.15
C ASN A 9 16.12 -0.84 7.34
N GLN A 10 14.87 -0.45 7.10
CA GLN A 10 13.93 -1.19 6.23
C GLN A 10 13.58 -0.36 4.99
N ASN A 11 13.49 -1.02 3.84
CA ASN A 11 13.15 -0.39 2.56
C ASN A 11 11.66 -0.09 2.51
N LEU A 12 11.32 1.17 2.21
CA LEU A 12 9.94 1.63 2.29
C LEU A 12 9.09 1.25 1.08
N LEU A 13 9.73 1.10 -0.08
CA LEU A 13 9.08 1.10 -1.40
C LEU A 13 9.31 -0.21 -2.17
N GLU A 14 9.88 -1.24 -1.56
CA GLU A 14 10.09 -2.57 -2.16
C GLU A 14 9.06 -3.58 -1.62
N GLY A 15 7.90 -3.11 -1.19
CA GLY A 15 6.83 -3.95 -0.64
C GLY A 15 7.11 -4.56 0.74
N THR A 16 8.33 -4.41 1.29
CA THR A 16 8.70 -4.99 2.59
C THR A 16 7.98 -4.36 3.80
N MET A 17 7.42 -3.16 3.62
CA MET A 17 6.58 -2.44 4.60
C MET A 17 5.12 -2.90 4.58
N SER A 18 4.83 -4.20 4.60
CA SER A 18 3.44 -4.67 4.44
C SER A 18 2.60 -4.62 5.74
N SER A 19 3.21 -4.43 6.91
CA SER A 19 2.50 -4.54 8.20
C SER A 19 3.08 -3.68 9.33
N SER A 20 3.53 -2.46 9.03
CA SER A 20 4.11 -1.57 10.04
C SER A 20 3.03 -0.98 10.93
N THR A 21 3.03 -1.33 12.22
CA THR A 21 2.05 -0.83 13.18
C THR A 21 2.62 0.29 14.04
N PHE A 22 1.86 1.38 14.16
CA PHE A 22 2.18 2.51 15.02
C PHE A 22 1.21 2.53 16.19
N GLN A 23 1.75 2.52 17.41
CA GLN A 23 0.97 2.70 18.63
C GLN A 23 0.52 4.17 18.72
N ILE A 24 -0.79 4.40 18.74
CA ILE A 24 -1.39 5.74 18.73
C ILE A 24 -2.26 6.02 19.96
N GLY A 25 -2.22 5.11 20.93
CA GLY A 25 -3.06 5.14 22.11
C GLY A 25 -2.32 4.77 23.38
N HIS A 26 -2.90 5.14 24.51
CA HIS A 26 -2.39 4.82 25.85
C HIS A 26 -2.59 3.35 26.24
N LYS A 27 -3.49 2.61 25.57
CA LYS A 27 -3.72 1.18 25.82
C LYS A 27 -3.02 0.33 24.76
N ALA A 28 -2.42 -0.77 25.20
CA ALA A 28 -1.86 -1.77 24.29
C ALA A 28 -2.92 -2.24 23.26
N GLY A 29 -2.56 -2.22 21.98
CA GLY A 29 -3.45 -2.61 20.87
C GLY A 29 -4.18 -1.46 20.18
N GLU A 30 -4.13 -0.23 20.70
CA GLU A 30 -4.57 0.97 19.98
C GLU A 30 -3.51 1.37 18.94
N THR A 31 -3.53 0.71 17.78
CA THR A 31 -2.55 0.90 16.70
C THR A 31 -3.18 1.32 15.38
N ILE A 32 -2.44 2.09 14.57
CA ILE A 32 -2.71 2.25 13.14
C ILE A 32 -1.66 1.45 12.36
N ALA A 33 -2.12 0.58 11.46
CA ALA A 33 -1.24 -0.11 10.52
C ALA A 33 -1.02 0.75 9.27
N LEU A 34 0.21 0.74 8.77
CA LEU A 34 0.59 1.25 7.47
C LEU A 34 1.17 0.09 6.66
N SER A 35 0.62 -0.10 5.48
CA SER A 35 1.19 -0.95 4.43
C SER A 35 1.57 -0.05 3.27
N ILE A 36 2.77 -0.20 2.73
CA ILE A 36 3.19 0.45 1.48
C ILE A 36 3.45 -0.65 0.46
N ALA A 37 2.78 -0.55 -0.70
CA ALA A 37 2.98 -1.48 -1.81
C ALA A 37 4.40 -1.39 -2.39
N ASP A 38 4.78 -2.37 -3.21
CA ASP A 38 6.02 -2.29 -3.98
C ASP A 38 5.87 -1.25 -5.10
N MET A 39 6.73 -0.23 -5.06
CA MET A 39 6.76 0.89 -6.00
C MET A 39 8.01 0.84 -6.89
N SER A 40 8.69 -0.30 -6.95
CA SER A 40 9.78 -0.56 -7.89
C SER A 40 9.25 -0.65 -9.33
N ALA A 41 10.12 -0.34 -10.31
CA ALA A 41 9.75 -0.40 -11.73
C ALA A 41 9.37 -1.81 -12.22
N ASP A 42 9.78 -2.84 -11.47
CA ASP A 42 9.54 -4.25 -11.76
C ASP A 42 8.22 -4.77 -11.19
N SER A 43 7.53 -3.99 -10.36
CA SER A 43 6.23 -4.34 -9.78
C SER A 43 5.13 -3.33 -10.08
N ILE A 44 5.48 -2.05 -10.17
CA ILE A 44 4.49 -0.98 -10.28
C ILE A 44 3.76 -0.97 -11.62
N GLY A 45 2.45 -0.80 -11.58
CA GLY A 45 1.58 -0.80 -12.76
C GLY A 45 1.52 -2.15 -13.47
N SER A 46 2.01 -3.23 -12.81
CA SER A 46 2.10 -4.56 -13.40
C SER A 46 0.71 -5.07 -13.80
N GLN A 47 0.52 -5.25 -15.11
CA GLN A 47 -0.71 -5.82 -15.66
C GLN A 47 -0.46 -7.23 -16.20
N GLY A 48 -1.22 -8.22 -15.72
CA GLY A 48 -1.18 -9.57 -16.28
C GLY A 48 -1.78 -9.61 -17.69
N GLY A 49 -0.94 -9.91 -18.68
CA GLY A 49 -1.37 -10.16 -20.06
C GLY A 49 -1.60 -11.63 -20.33
N ALA A 50 -2.27 -11.89 -21.44
CA ALA A 50 -2.34 -13.22 -22.00
C ALA A 50 -1.42 -13.33 -23.21
N LYS A 51 -0.66 -14.42 -23.26
CA LYS A 51 0.32 -14.67 -24.30
C LYS A 51 -0.24 -15.72 -25.26
N VAL A 52 -0.25 -15.37 -26.53
CA VAL A 52 -0.54 -16.27 -27.65
C VAL A 52 0.78 -16.57 -28.34
N THR A 53 1.31 -17.76 -28.12
CA THR A 53 2.53 -18.22 -28.75
C THR A 53 2.19 -18.83 -30.11
N ILE A 54 2.76 -18.25 -31.16
CA ILE A 54 2.68 -18.79 -32.51
C ILE A 54 3.93 -19.66 -32.73
N GLY A 55 3.75 -20.98 -32.81
CA GLY A 55 4.84 -21.94 -32.86
C GLY A 55 4.79 -22.85 -34.09
N GLY A 56 5.94 -23.43 -34.46
CA GLY A 56 6.04 -24.36 -35.60
C GLY A 56 6.46 -23.69 -36.92
N THR A 57 6.26 -24.43 -38.02
CA THR A 57 6.58 -23.93 -39.38
C THR A 57 5.32 -23.33 -40.00
N ILE A 58 5.37 -22.06 -40.38
CA ILE A 58 4.28 -21.36 -41.06
C ILE A 58 4.65 -21.14 -42.52
N ALA A 59 3.71 -21.41 -43.43
CA ALA A 59 3.79 -21.07 -44.83
C ALA A 59 2.99 -19.79 -45.15
N VAL A 60 3.40 -19.10 -46.22
CA VAL A 60 2.62 -17.98 -46.74
C VAL A 60 1.26 -18.50 -47.19
N GLY A 61 0.19 -17.88 -46.72
CA GLY A 61 -1.20 -18.27 -47.01
C GLY A 61 -1.88 -19.07 -45.90
N ASP A 62 -1.14 -19.54 -44.88
CA ASP A 62 -1.74 -20.13 -43.69
C ASP A 62 -2.54 -19.08 -42.91
N LYS A 63 -3.54 -19.51 -42.13
CA LYS A 63 -4.49 -18.62 -41.44
C LYS A 63 -4.38 -18.75 -39.93
N VAL A 64 -3.76 -17.77 -39.25
CA VAL A 64 -3.78 -17.73 -37.79
C VAL A 64 -5.08 -17.08 -37.33
N SER A 65 -5.90 -17.79 -36.56
CA SER A 65 -7.10 -17.23 -35.93
C SER A 65 -6.92 -17.08 -34.41
N VAL A 66 -7.40 -15.97 -33.88
CA VAL A 66 -7.50 -15.75 -32.43
C VAL A 66 -8.96 -15.48 -32.09
N ALA A 67 -9.63 -16.48 -31.53
CA ALA A 67 -10.87 -16.33 -30.79
C ALA A 67 -10.55 -16.50 -29.31
N TYR A 68 -11.13 -15.68 -28.44
CA TYR A 68 -10.95 -15.87 -27.01
C TYR A 68 -12.18 -15.46 -26.23
N SER A 69 -12.48 -16.26 -25.20
CA SER A 69 -13.42 -15.94 -24.13
C SER A 69 -12.64 -15.53 -22.88
N LEU A 70 -13.21 -14.61 -22.11
CA LEU A 70 -12.66 -14.25 -20.80
C LEU A 70 -13.44 -14.96 -19.69
N ALA A 71 -12.70 -15.53 -18.74
CA ALA A 71 -13.26 -16.15 -17.54
C ALA A 71 -14.19 -15.23 -16.71
N SER A 72 -14.05 -13.90 -16.85
CA SER A 72 -14.84 -12.90 -16.13
C SER A 72 -16.20 -12.57 -16.79
N GLY A 73 -16.61 -13.29 -17.84
CA GLY A 73 -17.92 -13.14 -18.48
C GLY A 73 -18.13 -11.82 -19.20
N SER A 74 -17.07 -11.03 -19.44
CA SER A 74 -17.28 -9.66 -19.92
C SER A 74 -17.32 -9.56 -21.44
N HIS A 75 -16.55 -10.31 -22.23
CA HIS A 75 -16.61 -10.20 -23.69
C HIS A 75 -16.14 -11.51 -24.36
N ASP A 76 -17.02 -12.13 -25.15
CA ASP A 76 -16.62 -13.12 -26.15
C ASP A 76 -16.32 -12.39 -27.45
N PHE A 77 -15.11 -12.57 -27.99
CA PHE A 77 -14.75 -11.97 -29.27
C PHE A 77 -14.84 -13.02 -30.38
N ALA A 78 -15.49 -12.63 -31.48
CA ALA A 78 -15.46 -13.42 -32.70
C ALA A 78 -14.00 -13.60 -33.16
N ALA A 79 -13.70 -14.76 -33.75
CA ALA A 79 -12.38 -15.09 -34.25
C ALA A 79 -11.85 -13.97 -35.16
N VAL A 80 -10.68 -13.43 -34.82
CA VAL A 80 -9.93 -12.54 -35.70
C VAL A 80 -8.94 -13.39 -36.49
N GLU A 81 -9.13 -13.46 -37.81
CA GLU A 81 -8.25 -14.19 -38.72
C GLU A 81 -7.17 -13.28 -39.33
N TYR A 82 -5.94 -13.77 -39.35
CA TYR A 82 -4.82 -13.21 -40.10
C TYR A 82 -4.26 -14.25 -41.06
N THR A 83 -4.16 -13.90 -42.35
CA THR A 83 -3.46 -14.73 -43.33
C THR A 83 -1.97 -14.40 -43.33
N ALA A 84 -1.13 -15.39 -43.06
CA ALA A 84 0.32 -15.26 -43.02
C ALA A 84 0.86 -14.75 -44.36
N VAL A 85 1.52 -13.59 -44.31
CA VAL A 85 2.17 -12.96 -45.49
C VAL A 85 3.66 -13.29 -45.55
N ALA A 86 4.19 -13.94 -44.51
CA ALA A 86 5.59 -14.33 -44.39
C ALA A 86 5.72 -15.66 -43.63
N THR A 87 6.88 -16.31 -43.78
CA THR A 87 7.23 -17.55 -43.06
C THR A 87 7.90 -17.30 -41.70
N SER A 88 8.28 -16.05 -41.41
CA SER A 88 8.86 -15.64 -40.12
C SER A 88 7.76 -15.47 -39.07
N LEU A 89 7.88 -16.18 -37.94
CA LEU A 89 6.95 -16.08 -36.82
C LEU A 89 6.78 -14.64 -36.31
N ASN A 90 7.84 -13.83 -36.33
CA ASN A 90 7.78 -12.43 -35.89
C ASN A 90 6.93 -11.56 -36.84
N SER A 91 7.05 -11.76 -38.15
CA SER A 91 6.22 -11.06 -39.13
C SER A 91 4.75 -11.48 -39.05
N VAL A 92 4.50 -12.75 -38.70
CA VAL A 92 3.13 -13.26 -38.50
C VAL A 92 2.54 -12.72 -37.19
N ALA A 93 3.30 -12.74 -36.09
CA ALA A 93 2.87 -12.22 -34.80
C ALA A 93 2.56 -10.71 -34.86
N SER A 94 3.41 -9.93 -35.51
CA SER A 94 3.17 -8.49 -35.72
C SER A 94 1.94 -8.25 -36.59
N GLY A 95 1.78 -8.98 -37.70
CA GLY A 95 0.61 -8.88 -38.56
C GLY A 95 -0.70 -9.26 -37.86
N LEU A 96 -0.67 -10.28 -37.00
CA LEU A 96 -1.81 -10.70 -36.18
C LEU A 96 -2.15 -9.67 -35.10
N ALA A 97 -1.15 -9.14 -34.39
CA ALA A 97 -1.34 -8.07 -33.41
C ALA A 97 -1.96 -6.82 -34.05
N ASP A 98 -1.50 -6.44 -35.24
CA ASP A 98 -2.09 -5.35 -36.02
C ASP A 98 -3.55 -5.65 -36.42
N LYS A 99 -3.85 -6.88 -36.86
CA LYS A 99 -5.24 -7.26 -37.18
C LYS A 99 -6.17 -7.22 -35.98
N LEU A 100 -5.71 -7.69 -34.82
CA LEU A 100 -6.45 -7.60 -33.57
C LEU A 100 -6.71 -6.13 -33.20
N ASN A 101 -5.69 -5.28 -33.26
CA ASN A 101 -5.82 -3.85 -32.93
C ASN A 101 -6.70 -3.06 -33.91
N ASN A 102 -6.85 -3.51 -35.16
CA ASN A 102 -7.75 -2.89 -36.14
C ASN A 102 -9.19 -3.44 -36.08
N ASN A 103 -9.47 -4.43 -35.24
CA ASN A 103 -10.83 -4.88 -34.99
C ASN A 103 -11.48 -3.98 -33.94
N ASP A 104 -12.58 -3.32 -34.30
CA ASP A 104 -13.26 -2.35 -33.43
C ASP A 104 -13.75 -2.97 -32.11
N ALA A 105 -14.27 -4.21 -32.15
CA ALA A 105 -14.75 -4.90 -30.96
C ALA A 105 -13.59 -5.23 -30.01
N PHE A 106 -12.49 -5.77 -30.55
CA PHE A 106 -11.28 -6.06 -29.78
C PHE A 106 -10.68 -4.78 -29.20
N SER A 107 -10.42 -3.79 -30.05
CA SER A 107 -9.70 -2.56 -29.70
C SER A 107 -10.48 -1.62 -28.79
N ALA A 108 -11.79 -1.80 -28.64
CA ALA A 108 -12.57 -1.08 -27.64
C ALA A 108 -12.11 -1.39 -26.21
N TYR A 109 -11.68 -2.63 -25.94
CA TYR A 109 -11.41 -3.11 -24.58
C TYR A 109 -9.99 -3.67 -24.39
N HIS A 110 -9.35 -4.10 -25.46
CA HIS A 110 -8.05 -4.77 -25.44
C HIS A 110 -7.09 -4.09 -26.40
N PHE A 111 -5.82 -4.41 -26.24
CA PHE A 111 -4.80 -4.15 -27.25
C PHE A 111 -3.90 -5.38 -27.35
N ALA A 112 -3.35 -5.59 -28.54
CA ALA A 112 -2.40 -6.64 -28.82
C ALA A 112 -1.04 -6.03 -29.16
N SER A 113 0.03 -6.63 -28.70
CA SER A 113 1.40 -6.28 -29.10
C SER A 113 2.22 -7.53 -29.31
N VAL A 114 3.46 -7.37 -29.76
CA VAL A 114 4.41 -8.48 -29.84
C VAL A 114 5.31 -8.44 -28.62
N ASN A 115 5.58 -9.60 -28.04
CA ASN A 115 6.52 -9.68 -26.92
C ASN A 115 7.90 -9.18 -27.37
N PRO A 116 8.48 -8.13 -26.75
CA PRO A 116 9.78 -7.61 -27.14
C PRO A 116 10.92 -8.60 -26.91
N ALA A 117 10.75 -9.58 -26.00
CA ALA A 117 11.79 -10.56 -25.68
C ALA A 117 11.87 -11.73 -26.68
N SER A 118 10.73 -12.25 -27.14
CA SER A 118 10.68 -13.38 -28.10
C SER A 118 10.45 -12.94 -29.54
N GLY A 119 9.81 -11.79 -29.75
CA GLY A 119 9.40 -11.27 -31.06
C GLY A 119 8.35 -12.11 -31.79
N ALA A 120 7.99 -13.30 -31.30
CA ALA A 120 7.12 -14.27 -31.96
C ALA A 120 5.80 -14.53 -31.20
N ASP A 121 5.70 -14.05 -29.96
CA ASP A 121 4.47 -14.15 -29.18
C ASP A 121 3.63 -12.88 -29.33
N VAL A 122 2.31 -13.06 -29.46
CA VAL A 122 1.34 -11.97 -29.39
C VAL A 122 0.85 -11.85 -27.97
N MET A 123 1.06 -10.68 -27.38
CA MET A 123 0.58 -10.32 -26.06
C MET A 123 -0.76 -9.61 -26.18
N ILE A 124 -1.75 -10.01 -25.39
CA ILE A 124 -3.06 -9.35 -25.30
C ILE A 124 -3.23 -8.83 -23.89
N TYR A 125 -3.61 -7.57 -23.78
CA TYR A 125 -3.81 -6.88 -22.52
C TYR A 125 -5.15 -6.13 -22.54
N ARG A 126 -5.71 -5.87 -21.36
CA ARG A 126 -6.92 -5.05 -21.23
C ARG A 126 -6.54 -3.57 -21.13
N LYS A 127 -7.34 -2.70 -21.71
CA LYS A 127 -7.15 -1.24 -21.58
C LYS A 127 -7.54 -0.70 -20.20
N ASP A 128 -8.25 -1.49 -19.40
CA ASP A 128 -8.69 -1.12 -18.05
C ASP A 128 -7.67 -1.43 -16.94
N GLY A 129 -6.48 -1.92 -17.30
CA GLY A 129 -5.42 -2.26 -16.34
C GLY A 129 -5.63 -3.59 -15.59
N THR A 130 -6.77 -4.26 -15.76
CA THR A 130 -7.02 -5.55 -15.11
C THR A 130 -6.35 -6.70 -15.84
N SER A 131 -6.02 -7.77 -15.10
CA SER A 131 -5.38 -8.94 -15.68
C SER A 131 -6.35 -9.74 -16.56
N ILE A 132 -5.84 -10.31 -17.65
CA ILE A 132 -6.61 -11.17 -18.55
C ILE A 132 -6.15 -12.62 -18.48
N THR A 133 -7.11 -13.53 -18.38
CA THR A 133 -6.93 -14.98 -18.55
C THR A 133 -7.77 -15.42 -19.74
N LEU A 134 -7.12 -15.92 -20.80
CA LEU A 134 -7.81 -16.50 -21.95
C LEU A 134 -8.13 -17.96 -21.62
N THR A 135 -9.41 -18.33 -21.71
CA THR A 135 -9.89 -19.68 -21.36
C THR A 135 -9.89 -20.65 -22.53
N GLU A 136 -9.97 -20.14 -23.76
CA GLU A 136 -9.99 -20.96 -24.97
C GLU A 136 -9.42 -20.16 -26.14
N LEU A 137 -8.72 -20.85 -27.05
CA LEU A 137 -8.19 -20.29 -28.29
C LEU A 137 -8.50 -21.28 -29.41
N ASP A 138 -9.41 -20.88 -30.29
CA ASP A 138 -9.71 -21.63 -31.50
C ASP A 138 -8.72 -21.20 -32.60
N LEU A 139 -7.59 -21.90 -32.65
CA LEU A 139 -6.59 -21.81 -33.72
C LEU A 139 -6.98 -22.81 -34.80
N THR A 140 -7.75 -22.37 -35.79
CA THR A 140 -7.89 -23.12 -37.02
C THR A 140 -6.65 -22.94 -37.88
N GLU A 141 -5.59 -23.73 -37.65
CA GLU A 141 -4.43 -23.76 -38.55
C GLU A 141 -4.08 -25.14 -39.10
N ASN A 142 -3.76 -25.13 -40.39
CA ASN A 142 -3.11 -26.22 -41.10
C ASN A 142 -1.62 -26.30 -40.69
N GLY A 143 -1.32 -26.77 -39.47
CA GLY A 143 0.00 -27.35 -39.14
C GLY A 143 0.92 -26.63 -38.15
N ALA A 144 0.53 -25.51 -37.53
CA ALA A 144 1.32 -24.84 -36.49
C ALA A 144 0.86 -25.24 -35.08
N ALA A 145 1.82 -25.56 -34.20
CA ALA A 145 1.53 -25.82 -32.79
C ALA A 145 1.56 -24.48 -32.03
N SER A 146 0.39 -23.89 -31.87
CA SER A 146 0.19 -22.61 -31.20
C SER A 146 -0.46 -22.84 -29.83
N SER A 147 -0.03 -22.12 -28.81
CA SER A 147 -0.48 -22.31 -27.43
C SER A 147 -0.86 -21.00 -26.76
N ILE A 148 -1.89 -21.03 -25.93
CA ILE A 148 -2.15 -19.96 -24.96
C ILE A 148 -1.35 -20.26 -23.70
N ASP A 149 -0.69 -19.23 -23.18
CA ASP A 149 -0.24 -19.20 -21.80
C ASP A 149 -0.97 -18.06 -21.09
N GLY A 150 -1.92 -18.43 -20.23
CA GLY A 150 -2.75 -17.47 -19.50
C GLY A 150 -2.00 -16.90 -18.29
N ALA A 151 -1.93 -15.57 -18.20
CA ALA A 151 -1.49 -14.79 -17.03
C ALA A 151 -0.02 -14.88 -16.59
N THR A 152 0.92 -15.38 -17.40
CA THR A 152 2.34 -15.51 -17.00
C THR A 152 3.24 -14.37 -17.44
N SER A 153 2.75 -13.42 -18.25
CA SER A 153 3.59 -12.34 -18.78
C SER A 153 2.97 -10.99 -18.44
N ASN A 154 3.63 -10.30 -17.51
CA ASN A 154 3.20 -9.00 -17.03
C ASN A 154 3.75 -7.91 -17.95
N LEU A 155 2.94 -6.89 -18.22
CA LEU A 155 3.43 -5.64 -18.77
C LEU A 155 4.02 -4.81 -17.62
N LEU A 156 5.34 -4.68 -17.63
CA LEU A 156 6.11 -3.94 -16.63
C LEU A 156 6.65 -2.63 -17.20
N ILE A 157 6.82 -1.63 -16.32
CA ILE A 157 7.46 -0.37 -16.70
C ILE A 157 8.94 -0.58 -17.05
N SER A 158 9.63 -1.50 -16.39
CA SER A 158 11.05 -1.77 -16.65
C SER A 158 11.32 -2.34 -18.05
N ASP A 159 10.41 -3.13 -18.60
CA ASP A 159 10.53 -3.77 -19.92
C ASP A 159 9.96 -2.94 -21.07
N THR A 160 9.38 -1.80 -20.76
CA THR A 160 8.70 -0.94 -21.73
C THR A 160 9.70 -0.23 -22.67
N SER A 161 9.36 -0.12 -23.96
CA SER A 161 10.16 0.57 -24.98
C SER A 161 9.29 1.50 -25.85
N VAL A 162 9.88 2.52 -26.48
CA VAL A 162 9.16 3.47 -27.38
C VAL A 162 9.68 3.44 -28.82
N THR A 163 10.51 2.44 -29.16
CA THR A 163 11.20 2.34 -30.45
C THR A 163 10.28 2.03 -31.63
N THR A 164 9.11 1.44 -31.35
CA THR A 164 8.09 1.12 -32.35
C THR A 164 6.75 1.71 -31.92
N ARG A 165 5.82 1.90 -32.87
CA ARG A 165 4.47 2.37 -32.58
C ARG A 165 3.75 1.45 -31.58
N ALA A 166 3.91 0.13 -31.73
CA ALA A 166 3.30 -0.85 -30.83
C ALA A 166 3.87 -0.72 -29.40
N ASN A 167 5.20 -0.73 -29.26
CA ASN A 167 5.83 -0.61 -27.94
C ASN A 167 5.48 0.72 -27.26
N ALA A 168 5.34 1.81 -28.03
CA ALA A 168 4.92 3.10 -27.49
C ALA A 168 3.46 3.10 -26.96
N GLN A 169 2.57 2.28 -27.51
CA GLN A 169 1.20 2.13 -27.00
C GLN A 169 1.20 1.34 -25.69
N ASP A 170 1.97 0.25 -25.63
CA ASP A 170 2.17 -0.53 -24.40
C ASP A 170 2.75 0.34 -23.29
N ALA A 171 3.72 1.20 -23.65
CA ALA A 171 4.35 2.12 -22.72
C ALA A 171 3.37 3.06 -22.04
N VAL A 172 2.46 3.66 -22.82
CA VAL A 172 1.45 4.58 -22.28
C VAL A 172 0.55 3.86 -21.29
N ILE A 173 0.15 2.62 -21.59
CA ILE A 173 -0.75 1.85 -20.73
C ILE A 173 -0.05 1.40 -19.45
N ALA A 174 1.20 0.91 -19.54
CA ALA A 174 2.02 0.58 -18.38
C ALA A 174 2.19 1.80 -17.45
N ILE A 175 2.47 2.97 -18.04
CA ILE A 175 2.61 4.23 -17.30
C ILE A 175 1.29 4.65 -16.67
N ASP A 176 0.16 4.59 -17.39
CA ASP A 176 -1.15 4.96 -16.85
C ASP A 176 -1.54 4.07 -15.66
N ASN A 177 -1.34 2.76 -15.78
CA ASN A 177 -1.59 1.82 -14.68
C ASN A 177 -0.69 2.11 -13.47
N ALA A 178 0.61 2.36 -13.69
CA ALA A 178 1.51 2.74 -12.61
C ALA A 178 1.11 4.07 -11.97
N LEU A 179 0.68 5.07 -12.76
CA LEU A 179 0.19 6.35 -12.23
C LEU A 179 -1.06 6.17 -11.38
N LEU A 180 -1.97 5.27 -11.76
CA LEU A 180 -3.14 4.93 -10.95
C LEU A 180 -2.71 4.28 -9.62
N GLU A 181 -1.75 3.36 -9.64
CA GLU A 181 -1.22 2.72 -8.44
C GLU A 181 -0.51 3.71 -7.52
N VAL A 182 0.39 4.56 -8.05
CA VAL A 182 1.01 5.68 -7.30
C VAL A 182 -0.04 6.59 -6.68
N SER A 183 -1.08 6.94 -7.44
CA SER A 183 -2.12 7.85 -6.97
C SER A 183 -2.95 7.23 -5.84
N SER A 184 -3.26 5.93 -5.95
CA SER A 184 -3.92 5.16 -4.89
C SER A 184 -3.07 5.11 -3.62
N GLU A 185 -1.77 4.80 -3.76
CA GLU A 185 -0.85 4.73 -2.63
C GLU A 185 -0.68 6.10 -1.94
N ARG A 186 -0.56 7.19 -2.72
CA ARG A 186 -0.53 8.55 -2.17
C ARG A 186 -1.82 8.93 -1.44
N ALA A 187 -2.98 8.47 -1.93
CA ALA A 187 -4.25 8.69 -1.26
C ALA A 187 -4.30 7.94 0.09
N ASN A 188 -3.84 6.69 0.13
CA ASN A 188 -3.74 5.90 1.37
C ASN A 188 -2.80 6.56 2.38
N LEU A 189 -1.62 7.01 1.94
CA LEU A 189 -0.67 7.74 2.78
C LEU A 189 -1.25 9.06 3.30
N GLY A 190 -1.97 9.81 2.46
CA GLY A 190 -2.67 11.03 2.89
C GLY A 190 -3.76 10.75 3.94
N ALA A 191 -4.54 9.69 3.75
CA ALA A 191 -5.53 9.26 4.75
C ALA A 191 -4.86 8.84 6.07
N PHE A 192 -3.73 8.11 5.99
CA PHE A 192 -2.94 7.72 7.15
C PHE A 192 -2.39 8.93 7.90
N GLN A 193 -1.85 9.93 7.19
CA GLN A 193 -1.39 11.21 7.78
C GLN A 193 -2.52 11.90 8.55
N ASN A 194 -3.70 12.06 7.95
CA ASN A 194 -4.87 12.66 8.62
C ASN A 194 -5.26 11.90 9.89
N ARG A 195 -5.29 10.56 9.83
CA ARG A 195 -5.60 9.73 11.00
C ARG A 195 -4.54 9.87 12.10
N LEU A 196 -3.27 9.94 11.72
CA LEU A 196 -2.16 10.11 12.66
C LEU A 196 -2.21 11.49 13.31
N GLU A 197 -2.49 12.57 12.57
CA GLU A 197 -2.67 13.92 13.13
C GLU A 197 -3.81 14.00 14.14
N HIS A 198 -4.96 13.37 13.84
CA HIS A 198 -6.07 13.29 14.78
C HIS A 198 -5.72 12.48 16.02
N ALA A 199 -5.06 11.33 15.85
CA ALA A 199 -4.65 10.51 16.97
C ALA A 199 -3.63 11.23 17.86
N VAL A 200 -2.65 11.92 17.26
CA VAL A 200 -1.66 12.75 17.96
C VAL A 200 -2.34 13.89 18.73
N SER A 201 -3.31 14.58 18.11
CA SER A 201 -4.07 15.65 18.79
C SER A 201 -4.86 15.10 19.98
N ASN A 202 -5.48 13.92 19.83
CA ASN A 202 -6.18 13.26 20.92
C ASN A 202 -5.21 12.82 22.03
N MET A 203 -4.04 12.29 21.69
CA MET A 203 -3.01 11.91 22.67
C MET A 203 -2.45 13.11 23.42
N MET A 204 -2.27 14.26 22.77
CA MET A 204 -1.87 15.50 23.45
C MET A 204 -2.92 15.95 24.47
N ASN A 205 -4.20 15.94 24.09
CA ASN A 205 -5.30 16.26 25.01
C ASN A 205 -5.36 15.26 26.19
N MET A 206 -5.21 13.97 25.90
CA MET A 206 -5.20 12.95 26.94
C MET A 206 -4.00 13.08 27.87
N SER A 207 -2.82 13.42 27.34
CA SER A 207 -1.61 13.69 28.11
C SER A 207 -1.79 14.90 29.02
N ALA A 208 -2.37 15.99 28.52
CA ALA A 208 -2.67 17.18 29.31
C ALA A 208 -3.65 16.87 30.46
N ASN A 209 -4.78 16.21 30.14
CA ASN A 209 -5.76 15.81 31.15
C ASN A 209 -5.17 14.87 32.20
N THR A 210 -4.28 13.95 31.80
CA THR A 210 -3.61 13.04 32.73
C THR A 210 -2.59 13.78 33.59
N ALA A 211 -1.87 14.75 33.03
CA ALA A 211 -0.96 15.60 33.80
C ALA A 211 -1.72 16.43 34.84
N ASP A 212 -2.84 17.04 34.47
CA ASP A 212 -3.69 17.82 35.37
C ASP A 212 -4.30 16.95 36.48
N ALA A 213 -4.82 15.77 36.13
CA ALA A 213 -5.34 14.81 37.12
C ALA A 213 -4.24 14.33 38.08
N ARG A 214 -3.01 14.14 37.58
CA ARG A 214 -1.86 13.81 38.42
C ARG A 214 -1.46 15.00 39.30
N SER A 215 -1.53 16.24 38.83
CA SER A 215 -1.27 17.44 39.64
C SER A 215 -2.25 17.53 40.80
N VAL A 216 -3.55 17.32 40.58
CA VAL A 216 -4.56 17.32 41.66
C VAL A 216 -4.30 16.23 42.72
N ILE A 217 -3.76 15.08 42.33
CA ILE A 217 -3.52 13.95 43.25
C ILE A 217 -2.15 14.04 43.94
N ALA A 218 -1.11 14.42 43.20
CA ALA A 218 0.28 14.36 43.65
C ALA A 218 0.79 15.69 44.17
N ASP A 219 0.28 16.82 43.67
CA ASP A 219 0.67 18.13 44.16
C ASP A 219 -0.20 18.48 45.38
N ALA A 220 0.46 18.89 46.45
CA ALA A 220 -0.23 19.41 47.63
C ALA A 220 -0.70 20.85 47.36
N ASP A 221 -1.93 21.16 47.74
CA ASP A 221 -2.39 22.55 47.77
C ASP A 221 -1.55 23.33 48.79
N TYR A 222 -0.65 24.16 48.27
CA TYR A 222 0.31 24.92 49.07
C TYR A 222 -0.38 25.79 50.12
N ALA A 223 -1.57 26.33 49.83
CA ALA A 223 -2.29 27.17 50.77
C ALA A 223 -2.82 26.36 51.97
N GLN A 224 -3.41 25.20 51.70
CA GLN A 224 -3.92 24.31 52.75
C GLN A 224 -2.79 23.69 53.58
N GLU A 225 -1.74 23.20 52.93
CA GLU A 225 -0.60 22.57 53.61
C GLU A 225 0.20 23.58 54.43
N SER A 226 0.40 24.81 53.93
CA SER A 226 1.07 25.87 54.69
C SER A 226 0.27 26.30 55.93
N SER A 227 -1.07 26.34 55.84
CA SER A 227 -1.93 26.61 56.99
C SER A 227 -1.88 25.48 58.02
N SER A 228 -1.93 24.23 57.56
CA SER A 228 -1.77 23.04 58.41
C SER A 228 -0.40 23.03 59.11
N LEU A 229 0.68 23.30 58.36
CA LEU A 229 2.03 23.40 58.89
C LEU A 229 2.14 24.51 59.95
N ALA A 230 1.63 25.70 59.66
CA ALA A 230 1.63 26.82 60.61
C ALA A 230 0.81 26.48 61.87
N LYS A 231 -0.37 25.87 61.72
CA LYS A 231 -1.21 25.41 62.84
C LYS A 231 -0.47 24.36 63.68
N ASN A 232 0.19 23.40 63.04
CA ASN A 232 0.97 22.37 63.74
C ASN A 232 2.19 22.97 64.45
N GLN A 233 2.88 23.94 63.85
CA GLN A 233 3.96 24.67 64.50
C GLN A 233 3.47 25.46 65.73
N ILE A 234 2.33 26.14 65.62
CA ILE A 234 1.70 26.85 66.76
C ILE A 234 1.28 25.84 67.84
N LEU A 235 0.69 24.70 67.48
CA LEU A 235 0.32 23.65 68.43
C LEU A 235 1.54 23.04 69.14
N GLN A 236 2.65 22.83 68.44
CA GLN A 236 3.90 22.36 69.06
C GLN A 236 4.49 23.40 70.02
N GLN A 237 4.49 24.68 69.63
CA GLN A 237 4.93 25.77 70.52
C GLN A 237 4.00 25.94 71.72
N ALA A 238 2.68 25.87 71.52
CA ALA A 238 1.69 25.94 72.58
C ALA A 238 1.74 24.70 73.49
N GLY A 239 1.97 23.51 72.94
CA GLY A 239 2.11 22.26 73.69
C GLY A 239 3.33 22.26 74.59
N THR A 240 4.47 22.76 74.10
CA THR A 240 5.68 22.93 74.93
C THR A 240 5.49 24.00 76.01
N ALA A 241 4.86 25.13 75.70
CA ALA A 241 4.54 26.17 76.69
C ALA A 241 3.50 25.70 77.74
N MET A 242 2.47 24.96 77.33
CA MET A 242 1.47 24.36 78.21
C MET A 242 2.08 23.28 79.12
N LEU A 243 2.95 22.42 78.58
CA LEU A 243 3.70 21.45 79.39
C LEU A 243 4.61 22.17 80.40
N ALA A 244 5.30 23.23 79.99
CA ALA A 244 6.10 24.04 80.90
C ALA A 244 5.25 24.67 82.01
N GLN A 245 4.08 25.22 81.68
CA GLN A 245 3.14 25.82 82.63
C GLN A 245 2.52 24.78 83.58
N ALA A 246 2.13 23.61 83.09
CA ALA A 246 1.58 22.52 83.90
C ALA A 246 2.64 21.92 84.85
N ASN A 247 3.88 21.77 84.37
CA ASN A 247 5.01 21.38 85.22
C ASN A 247 5.32 22.45 86.29
N ALA A 248 5.21 23.73 85.95
CA ALA A 248 5.38 24.81 86.93
C ALA A 248 4.25 24.81 87.98
N GLN A 249 2.99 24.71 87.56
CA GLN A 249 1.84 24.67 88.49
C GLN A 249 1.87 23.45 89.41
N SER A 250 2.24 22.27 88.92
CA SER A 250 2.39 21.07 89.76
C SER A 250 3.50 21.25 90.81
N GLN A 251 4.60 21.95 90.48
CA GLN A 251 5.62 22.31 91.47
C GLN A 251 5.12 23.34 92.49
N THR A 252 4.28 24.29 92.09
CA THR A 252 3.65 25.26 93.02
C THR A 252 2.67 24.58 93.98
N VAL A 253 1.89 23.61 93.52
CA VAL A 253 1.01 22.80 94.40
C VAL A 253 1.85 22.00 95.39
N LEU A 254 3.00 21.47 94.97
CA LEU A 254 3.92 20.77 95.86
C LEU A 254 4.59 21.71 96.88
N SER A 255 4.70 23.01 96.58
CA SER A 255 5.17 24.01 97.56
C SER A 255 4.10 24.39 98.59
N LEU A 256 2.81 24.22 98.26
CA LEU A 256 1.67 24.44 99.16
C LEU A 256 1.36 23.23 100.06
N LEU A 257 1.92 22.06 99.75
CA LEU A 257 1.78 20.82 100.54
C LEU A 257 2.99 20.52 101.45
N LYS A 258 3.94 21.46 101.55
CA LYS A 258 5.06 21.43 102.49
C LYS A 258 4.79 22.38 103.65
#